data_AF-A0A3N4LCM5-F1
#
_entry.id   AF-A0A3N4LCM5-F1
#
_cell.length_a   1.000
_cell.length_b   1.000
_cell.length_c   1.000
_cell.angle_alpha   90.00
_cell.angle_beta   90.00
_cell.angle_gamma   90.00
#
_symmetry.space_group_name_H-M   'P 1'
#
loop_
_entity.id
_entity.type
_entity.pdbx_description
1 polymer ?
#
loop_
_entity_poly.entity_id
_entity_poly.type
_entity_poly.pdbx_seq_one_letter_code
_entity_poly.pdbx_strand_id
1 'polypeptide(L)'
;MGEEIQLLSTSLQELDETENSSILSSQKLTIHANTARRWLHTLGYSWKEVKKGVYKDGHEREDVVEYRQNVFLKTLEDLKPRMPYPIRDSNGDVEEVEIPYLKPGDKLCIPVTHDEATCNANDGPHYQWIKGDENPLRKKSRGQGLHISEFITPYGRLCVPEYELSDQELIQHGLHKRYVTEIIQCGGDIWWDQDHIVQQTLTAIKIFEAAYPGCQALFLFDNATSHSAFAEDALKSSKMNKGPGGEQPHMRDGYWYNENGEKVIQYMNYSQDDEGIPLNLRGQPKGLQKVLEERGIWPKEGLYLDCTSRRTPLGEKIPHQKPSCCSRMLLSQQPDFLEQKGRVQEIIEAKGNMVLFYPRFHCELNWIEYFWARVKLYTRTNCEYDIKSLRRNVPLALEEASSLIPKWWGKSLRIMDVYRQGTVYGTDEFKEKAYKSHRRISVDDSRLF
;
A
#
# COMPACT_ATOMS: atom_id res chain seq x y z
N MET A 1 46.83 -52.75 11.81
CA MET A 1 47.28 -52.71 13.21
C MET A 1 47.38 -51.24 13.59
N GLY A 2 46.57 -50.64 14.44
CA GLY A 2 45.53 -51.09 15.36
C GLY A 2 45.40 -49.96 16.38
N GLU A 3 44.15 -49.54 16.66
CA GLU A 3 43.70 -48.79 17.86
C GLU A 3 44.24 -47.34 18.00
N GLU A 4 43.52 -46.33 18.48
CA GLU A 4 42.17 -46.20 19.04
C GLU A 4 41.79 -44.71 18.98
N ILE A 5 40.50 -44.44 18.74
CA ILE A 5 39.91 -43.11 18.82
C ILE A 5 39.60 -42.84 20.30
N GLN A 6 40.14 -41.75 20.86
CA GLN A 6 39.66 -41.21 22.14
C GLN A 6 39.23 -39.74 21.95
N LEU A 7 37.92 -39.54 21.92
CA LEU A 7 37.26 -38.25 22.10
C LEU A 7 37.44 -37.79 23.54
N LEU A 8 38.04 -36.62 23.77
CA LEU A 8 37.81 -35.86 24.99
C LEU A 8 37.75 -34.35 24.70
N SER A 9 36.64 -33.79 25.17
CA SER A 9 36.23 -32.40 25.19
C SER A 9 37.03 -31.56 26.17
N THR A 10 37.38 -30.34 25.79
CA THR A 10 37.77 -29.25 26.71
C THR A 10 37.30 -27.95 26.06
N SER A 11 36.11 -27.47 26.41
CA SER A 11 35.84 -26.53 27.52
C SER A 11 36.44 -25.15 27.25
N LEU A 12 35.55 -24.17 27.08
CA LEU A 12 35.75 -22.72 26.84
C LEU A 12 36.43 -21.99 28.03
N GLN A 13 37.44 -22.59 28.65
CA GLN A 13 38.13 -22.05 29.83
C GLN A 13 39.60 -21.64 29.59
N GLU A 14 40.13 -21.75 28.37
CA GLU A 14 41.55 -21.44 28.08
C GLU A 14 41.80 -20.06 27.42
N LEU A 15 40.83 -19.12 27.48
CA LEU A 15 41.03 -17.77 26.92
C LEU A 15 41.04 -16.63 27.95
N ASP A 16 41.03 -16.92 29.25
CA ASP A 16 40.82 -15.87 30.28
C ASP A 16 42.04 -15.56 31.18
N GLU A 17 43.25 -16.07 30.87
CA GLU A 17 44.42 -15.93 31.76
C GLU A 17 45.59 -15.08 31.25
N THR A 18 45.37 -14.15 30.31
CA THR A 18 46.41 -13.14 29.99
C THR A 18 45.83 -11.75 29.79
N GLU A 19 45.52 -11.04 30.87
CA GLU A 19 45.73 -9.59 30.99
C GLU A 19 45.37 -9.10 32.40
N ASN A 20 46.31 -9.28 33.33
CA ASN A 20 46.31 -8.60 34.61
C ASN A 20 47.60 -7.80 34.73
N SER A 21 47.57 -6.52 34.32
CA SER A 21 48.64 -5.57 34.60
C SER A 21 48.11 -4.13 34.64
N SER A 22 48.36 -3.49 35.78
CA SER A 22 48.19 -2.05 36.08
C SER A 22 46.75 -1.53 36.31
N ILE A 23 46.26 -1.83 37.52
CA ILE A 23 45.13 -1.18 38.16
C ILE A 23 45.51 0.28 38.48
N LEU A 24 45.08 1.22 37.64
CA LEU A 24 44.68 2.56 38.06
C LEU A 24 43.19 2.48 38.36
N SER A 25 42.78 2.83 39.59
CA SER A 25 41.41 2.68 40.07
C SER A 25 40.43 3.58 39.30
N SER A 26 39.92 3.09 38.17
CA SER A 26 38.61 3.50 37.66
C SER A 26 37.60 2.51 38.23
N GLN A 27 36.90 2.92 39.29
CA GLN A 27 35.66 2.21 39.66
C GLN A 27 34.78 2.20 38.42
N LYS A 28 34.60 1.04 37.77
CA LYS A 28 33.54 0.88 36.77
C LYS A 28 32.24 1.25 37.48
N LEU A 29 31.72 2.44 37.16
CA LEU A 29 30.43 2.91 37.64
C LEU A 29 29.36 1.97 37.08
N THR A 30 29.09 0.89 37.79
CA THR A 30 28.04 -0.06 37.47
C THR A 30 26.73 0.53 37.96
N ILE A 31 25.96 1.08 37.02
CA ILE A 31 24.61 1.55 37.31
C ILE A 31 23.74 0.32 37.58
N HIS A 32 23.17 0.24 38.79
CA HIS A 32 22.24 -0.83 39.12
C HIS A 32 20.99 -0.72 38.24
N ALA A 33 20.43 -1.85 37.80
CA ALA A 33 19.24 -1.88 36.94
C ALA A 33 18.05 -1.08 37.54
N ASN A 34 17.94 -1.05 38.88
CA ASN A 34 16.94 -0.23 39.57
C ASN A 34 17.19 1.27 39.42
N THR A 35 18.45 1.70 39.44
CA THR A 35 18.84 3.09 39.18
C THR A 35 18.51 3.45 37.73
N ALA A 36 18.82 2.58 36.76
CA ALA A 36 18.45 2.78 35.36
C ALA A 36 16.93 2.86 35.16
N ARG A 37 16.13 1.98 35.79
CA ARG A 37 14.67 2.03 35.73
C ARG A 37 14.08 3.30 36.34
N ARG A 38 14.63 3.77 37.47
CA ARG A 38 14.23 5.07 38.06
C ARG A 38 14.51 6.22 37.11
N TRP A 39 15.68 6.23 36.48
CA TRP A 39 16.01 7.23 35.46
C TRP A 39 15.09 7.14 34.25
N LEU A 40 14.76 5.94 33.76
CA LEU A 40 13.77 5.76 32.70
C LEU A 40 12.41 6.37 33.08
N HIS A 41 11.92 6.12 34.30
CA HIS A 41 10.70 6.76 34.80
C HIS A 41 10.80 8.28 34.88
N THR A 42 11.91 8.83 35.40
CA THR A 42 12.17 10.27 35.43
C THR A 42 12.22 10.89 34.03
N LEU A 43 12.75 10.16 33.05
CA LEU A 43 12.81 10.52 31.63
C LEU A 43 11.48 10.30 30.90
N GLY A 44 10.40 9.94 31.62
CA GLY A 44 9.06 9.77 31.05
C GLY A 44 8.78 8.39 30.44
N TYR A 45 9.72 7.45 30.52
CA TYR A 45 9.50 6.07 30.08
C TYR A 45 8.71 5.29 31.12
N SER A 46 7.76 4.49 30.66
CA SER A 46 6.98 3.58 31.51
C SER A 46 7.12 2.15 31.00
N TRP A 47 7.39 1.21 31.89
CA TRP A 47 7.37 -0.21 31.56
C TRP A 47 5.93 -0.63 31.24
N LYS A 48 5.66 -0.94 29.97
CA LYS A 48 4.36 -1.35 29.47
C LYS A 48 4.55 -2.49 28.48
N GLU A 49 3.50 -3.29 28.30
CA GLU A 49 3.45 -4.23 27.18
C GLU A 49 3.56 -3.44 25.86
N VAL A 50 4.55 -3.79 25.02
CA VAL A 50 4.71 -3.19 23.70
C VAL A 50 3.60 -3.72 22.81
N LYS A 51 2.54 -2.92 22.67
CA LYS A 51 1.47 -3.18 21.71
C LYS A 51 1.85 -2.55 20.39
N LYS A 52 1.68 -3.28 19.28
CA LYS A 52 1.78 -2.69 17.94
C LYS A 52 0.72 -1.60 17.83
N GLY A 53 1.14 -0.35 17.71
CA GLY A 53 0.28 0.80 17.49
C GLY A 53 0.39 1.30 16.05
N VAL A 54 -0.39 2.32 15.73
CA VAL A 54 -0.33 3.02 14.45
C VAL A 54 1.09 3.60 14.24
N TYR A 55 1.63 3.49 13.02
CA TYR A 55 2.97 3.96 12.64
C TYR A 55 3.06 5.49 12.64
N LYS A 56 3.22 6.09 13.82
CA LYS A 56 3.22 7.55 14.00
C LYS A 56 4.36 8.29 13.31
N ASP A 57 5.53 7.66 13.20
CA ASP A 57 6.77 8.30 12.73
C ASP A 57 6.69 8.82 11.28
N GLY A 58 5.77 8.26 10.47
CA GLY A 58 5.54 8.70 9.10
C GLY A 58 4.36 9.66 8.89
N HIS A 59 3.47 9.85 9.88
CA HIS A 59 2.20 10.56 9.69
C HIS A 59 2.36 12.03 9.33
N GLU A 60 3.29 12.72 10.00
CA GLU A 60 3.45 14.18 9.87
C GLU A 60 4.74 14.55 9.14
N ARG A 61 5.29 13.63 8.35
CA ARG A 61 6.36 13.96 7.40
C ARG A 61 5.84 14.96 6.37
N GLU A 62 6.65 15.96 6.05
CA GLU A 62 6.27 17.06 5.15
C GLU A 62 5.71 16.56 3.80
N ASP A 63 6.36 15.58 3.17
CA ASP A 63 5.90 15.01 1.89
C ASP A 63 4.56 14.26 2.01
N VAL A 64 4.32 13.61 3.15
CA VAL A 64 3.07 12.89 3.44
C VAL A 64 1.94 13.87 3.73
N VAL A 65 2.20 14.93 4.50
CA VAL A 65 1.23 15.98 4.83
C VAL A 65 0.85 16.77 3.57
N GLU A 66 1.83 17.12 2.74
CA GLU A 66 1.62 17.80 1.47
C GLU A 66 0.70 16.99 0.56
N TYR A 67 1.00 15.69 0.37
CA TYR A 67 0.13 14.80 -0.39
C TYR A 67 -1.27 14.66 0.23
N ARG A 68 -1.35 14.48 1.56
CA ARG A 68 -2.63 14.36 2.29
C ARG A 68 -3.50 15.59 2.04
N GLN A 69 -2.97 16.80 2.24
CA GLN A 69 -3.75 18.03 2.17
C GLN A 69 -4.03 18.47 0.74
N ASN A 70 -2.99 18.52 -0.10
CA ASN A 70 -3.08 19.23 -1.38
C ASN A 70 -3.41 18.31 -2.56
N VAL A 71 -3.28 16.99 -2.40
CA VAL A 71 -3.67 16.01 -3.41
C VAL A 71 -4.89 15.23 -2.96
N PHE A 72 -4.77 14.44 -1.89
CA PHE A 72 -5.81 13.46 -1.51
C PHE A 72 -7.10 14.14 -1.03
N LEU A 73 -7.02 14.96 0.01
CA LEU A 73 -8.20 15.62 0.61
C LEU A 73 -8.84 16.62 -0.35
N LYS A 74 -8.02 17.34 -1.12
CA LYS A 74 -8.47 18.26 -2.15
C LYS A 74 -9.21 17.55 -3.28
N THR A 75 -8.67 16.45 -3.81
CA THR A 75 -9.35 15.67 -4.87
C THR A 75 -10.71 15.16 -4.39
N LEU A 76 -10.80 14.65 -3.15
CA LEU A 76 -12.09 14.22 -2.58
C LEU A 76 -13.07 15.39 -2.36
N GLU A 77 -12.58 16.58 -2.01
CA GLU A 77 -13.41 17.78 -1.90
C GLU A 77 -13.96 18.19 -3.28
N ASP A 78 -13.11 18.23 -4.30
CA ASP A 78 -13.51 18.59 -5.67
C ASP A 78 -14.54 17.59 -6.24
N LEU A 79 -14.47 16.32 -5.84
CA LEU A 79 -15.42 15.28 -6.22
C LEU A 79 -16.68 15.22 -5.34
N LYS A 80 -16.69 15.88 -4.18
CA LYS A 80 -17.81 15.85 -3.21
C LYS A 80 -19.18 16.10 -3.85
N PRO A 81 -19.38 17.07 -4.78
CA PRO A 81 -20.68 17.31 -5.40
C PRO A 81 -21.20 16.15 -6.25
N ARG A 82 -20.34 15.20 -6.61
CA ARG A 82 -20.65 14.02 -7.42
C ARG A 82 -20.58 12.73 -6.61
N MET A 83 -20.27 12.76 -5.32
CA MET A 83 -20.11 11.54 -4.51
C MET A 83 -21.29 11.33 -3.56
N PRO A 84 -21.66 10.07 -3.28
CA PRO A 84 -22.62 9.78 -2.23
C PRO A 84 -22.03 10.13 -0.86
N TYR A 85 -22.87 10.66 0.03
CA TYR A 85 -22.46 11.04 1.37
C TYR A 85 -23.40 10.45 2.44
N PRO A 86 -22.87 10.08 3.61
CA PRO A 86 -23.67 9.49 4.67
C PRO A 86 -24.52 10.54 5.39
N ILE A 87 -25.82 10.34 5.42
CA ILE A 87 -26.73 11.04 6.34
C ILE A 87 -26.60 10.40 7.72
N ARG A 88 -26.51 11.24 8.74
CA ARG A 88 -26.39 10.78 10.12
C ARG A 88 -27.65 11.05 10.93
N ASP A 89 -27.98 10.11 11.78
CA ASP A 89 -29.02 10.29 12.79
C ASP A 89 -28.53 11.24 13.91
N SER A 90 -29.41 11.50 14.88
CA SER A 90 -29.09 12.31 16.06
C SER A 90 -27.96 11.77 16.93
N ASN A 91 -27.61 10.48 16.80
CA ASN A 91 -26.53 9.82 17.52
C ASN A 91 -25.18 9.90 16.76
N GLY A 92 -25.19 10.41 15.53
CA GLY A 92 -24.02 10.49 14.65
C GLY A 92 -23.74 9.19 13.89
N ASP A 93 -24.63 8.21 14.00
CA ASP A 93 -24.59 6.97 13.24
C ASP A 93 -25.10 7.23 11.81
N VAL A 94 -24.52 6.54 10.83
CA VAL A 94 -24.99 6.63 9.45
C VAL A 94 -26.33 5.92 9.36
N GLU A 95 -27.38 6.67 9.01
CA GLU A 95 -28.75 6.20 8.81
C GLU A 95 -28.96 5.79 7.35
N GLU A 96 -28.56 6.67 6.44
CA GLU A 96 -28.71 6.49 4.99
C GLU A 96 -27.49 7.05 4.25
N VAL A 97 -27.33 6.67 2.98
CA VAL A 97 -26.35 7.27 2.08
C VAL A 97 -27.12 8.03 0.99
N GLU A 98 -27.02 9.36 0.99
CA GLU A 98 -27.71 10.23 0.05
C GLU A 98 -26.96 10.30 -1.28
N ILE A 99 -27.72 10.38 -2.38
CA ILE A 99 -27.21 10.62 -3.72
C ILE A 99 -27.32 12.12 -4.01
N PRO A 100 -26.23 12.82 -4.33
CA PRO A 100 -26.27 14.26 -4.60
C PRO A 100 -27.04 14.57 -5.89
N TYR A 101 -27.58 15.79 -5.97
CA TYR A 101 -28.08 16.34 -7.23
C TYR A 101 -26.91 16.58 -8.20
N LEU A 102 -26.96 15.94 -9.37
CA LEU A 102 -25.93 16.04 -10.39
C LEU A 102 -26.24 17.15 -11.39
N LYS A 103 -25.20 17.87 -11.83
CA LYS A 103 -25.33 18.80 -12.96
C LYS A 103 -25.56 17.99 -14.25
N PRO A 104 -26.25 18.57 -15.25
CA PRO A 104 -26.42 17.91 -16.55
C PRO A 104 -25.06 17.49 -17.14
N GLY A 105 -24.91 16.20 -17.46
CA GLY A 105 -23.69 15.62 -18.01
C GLY A 105 -22.72 15.02 -16.98
N ASP A 106 -22.89 15.32 -15.68
CA ASP A 106 -22.09 14.70 -14.63
C ASP A 106 -22.57 13.26 -14.35
N LYS A 107 -21.61 12.37 -14.11
CA LYS A 107 -21.87 11.02 -13.59
C LYS A 107 -21.70 10.98 -12.08
N LEU A 108 -22.57 10.23 -11.40
CA LEU A 108 -22.38 9.89 -9.99
C LEU A 108 -21.03 9.17 -9.84
N CYS A 109 -20.19 9.68 -8.96
CA CYS A 109 -18.88 9.15 -8.64
C CYS A 109 -19.01 8.24 -7.40
N ILE A 110 -18.81 6.94 -7.56
CA ILE A 110 -18.89 5.99 -6.45
C ILE A 110 -17.47 5.64 -5.99
N PRO A 111 -17.10 5.95 -4.73
CA PRO A 111 -15.85 5.48 -4.17
C PRO A 111 -15.82 3.95 -4.08
N VAL A 112 -14.74 3.33 -4.54
CA VAL A 112 -14.51 1.89 -4.48
C VAL A 112 -13.13 1.68 -3.88
N THR A 113 -13.06 1.27 -2.61
CA THR A 113 -11.78 1.05 -1.93
C THR A 113 -11.39 -0.41 -1.98
N HIS A 114 -10.09 -0.66 -2.12
CA HIS A 114 -9.49 -1.99 -2.16
C HIS A 114 -8.39 -2.13 -1.11
N ASP A 115 -8.26 -3.35 -0.58
CA ASP A 115 -7.16 -3.79 0.26
C ASP A 115 -7.21 -5.31 0.43
N GLU A 116 -6.13 -5.90 0.97
CA GLU A 116 -6.04 -7.33 1.27
C GLU A 116 -5.77 -7.63 2.74
N ALA A 117 -6.33 -8.74 3.22
CA ALA A 117 -6.10 -9.22 4.57
C ALA A 117 -5.79 -10.71 4.61
N THR A 118 -4.92 -11.09 5.54
CA THR A 118 -4.71 -12.50 5.89
C THR A 118 -5.41 -12.85 7.21
N CYS A 119 -6.14 -13.96 7.20
CA CYS A 119 -6.64 -14.66 8.39
C CYS A 119 -5.93 -16.01 8.52
N ASN A 120 -5.60 -16.45 9.74
CA ASN A 120 -4.83 -17.68 9.96
C ASN A 120 -5.58 -18.68 10.84
N ALA A 121 -5.41 -19.97 10.55
CA ALA A 121 -6.19 -21.05 11.16
C ALA A 121 -6.01 -21.14 12.68
N ASN A 122 -4.84 -20.75 13.21
CA ASN A 122 -4.58 -20.78 14.65
C ASN A 122 -4.62 -19.38 15.30
N ASP A 123 -5.13 -18.37 14.60
CA ASP A 123 -5.30 -17.01 15.16
C ASP A 123 -6.57 -16.99 16.02
N GLY A 124 -6.48 -17.55 17.23
CA GLY A 124 -7.57 -17.62 18.20
C GLY A 124 -7.65 -16.41 19.14
N PRO A 125 -8.62 -16.39 20.08
CA PRO A 125 -8.78 -15.29 21.02
C PRO A 125 -7.53 -15.07 21.87
N HIS A 126 -7.09 -13.82 22.02
CA HIS A 126 -5.90 -13.52 22.84
C HIS A 126 -6.16 -13.75 24.33
N TYR A 127 -7.37 -13.48 24.80
CA TYR A 127 -7.80 -13.62 26.19
C TYR A 127 -8.88 -14.69 26.30
N GLN A 128 -8.82 -15.54 27.31
CA GLN A 128 -9.79 -16.61 27.57
C GLN A 128 -9.94 -16.82 29.08
N TRP A 129 -11.15 -17.16 29.52
CA TRP A 129 -11.38 -17.55 30.92
C TRP A 129 -10.83 -18.96 31.16
N ILE A 130 -9.99 -19.10 32.18
CA ILE A 130 -9.38 -20.38 32.58
C ILE A 130 -9.92 -20.75 33.96
N LYS A 131 -10.36 -21.99 34.14
CA LYS A 131 -10.81 -22.52 35.43
C LYS A 131 -9.70 -23.37 36.05
N GLY A 132 -9.17 -22.95 37.20
CA GLY A 132 -8.09 -23.66 37.88
C GLY A 132 -6.79 -23.66 37.05
N ASP A 133 -6.13 -24.82 36.96
CA ASP A 133 -4.85 -25.00 36.24
C ASP A 133 -5.03 -25.48 34.79
N GLU A 134 -6.26 -25.49 34.26
CA GLU A 134 -6.56 -25.93 32.90
C GLU A 134 -6.02 -24.91 31.87
N ASN A 135 -4.78 -25.11 31.40
CA ASN A 135 -4.20 -24.30 30.35
C ASN A 135 -4.52 -24.89 28.96
N PRO A 136 -5.37 -24.26 28.13
CA PRO A 136 -5.65 -24.74 26.79
C PRO A 136 -4.37 -24.71 25.95
N LEU A 137 -4.01 -25.85 25.37
CA LEU A 137 -2.83 -25.95 24.50
C LEU A 137 -3.07 -25.15 23.21
N ARG A 138 -2.32 -24.04 23.06
CA ARG A 138 -2.29 -23.28 21.82
C ARG A 138 -1.24 -23.85 20.86
N LYS A 139 -1.61 -23.98 19.58
CA LYS A 139 -0.64 -24.31 18.53
C LYS A 139 0.38 -23.18 18.42
N LYS A 140 1.67 -23.53 18.37
CA LYS A 140 2.79 -22.56 18.38
C LYS A 140 2.89 -21.72 17.10
N SER A 141 2.48 -22.27 15.95
CA SER A 141 2.50 -21.57 14.67
C SER A 141 1.15 -20.91 14.37
N ARG A 142 1.12 -19.93 13.47
CA ARG A 142 -0.12 -19.33 12.96
C ARG A 142 -1.02 -20.33 12.21
N GLY A 143 -0.47 -21.47 11.80
CA GLY A 143 -1.17 -22.42 10.93
C GLY A 143 -1.32 -21.88 9.50
N GLN A 144 -2.04 -22.63 8.66
CA GLN A 144 -2.36 -22.22 7.29
C GLN A 144 -3.16 -20.91 7.30
N GLY A 145 -2.94 -20.07 6.29
CA GLY A 145 -3.64 -18.79 6.14
C GLY A 145 -4.62 -18.80 4.97
N LEU A 146 -5.57 -17.87 4.99
CA LEU A 146 -6.32 -17.43 3.81
C LEU A 146 -5.95 -15.97 3.57
N HIS A 147 -5.47 -15.67 2.37
CA HIS A 147 -5.32 -14.31 1.85
C HIS A 147 -6.63 -13.96 1.16
N ILE A 148 -7.19 -12.84 1.56
CA ILE A 148 -8.49 -12.37 1.12
C ILE A 148 -8.27 -10.98 0.53
N SER A 149 -8.70 -10.78 -0.70
CA SER A 149 -8.66 -9.48 -1.37
C SER A 149 -10.08 -9.04 -1.68
N GLU A 150 -10.43 -7.79 -1.38
CA GLU A 150 -11.80 -7.29 -1.48
C GLU A 150 -11.88 -5.85 -1.98
N PHE A 151 -12.97 -5.52 -2.68
CA PHE A 151 -13.34 -4.13 -2.92
C PHE A 151 -14.67 -3.83 -2.23
N ILE A 152 -14.76 -2.67 -1.59
CA ILE A 152 -15.98 -2.20 -0.94
C ILE A 152 -16.35 -0.78 -1.39
N THR A 153 -17.63 -0.48 -1.35
CA THR A 153 -18.26 0.81 -1.68
C THR A 153 -18.92 1.39 -0.43
N PRO A 154 -19.39 2.66 -0.44
CA PRO A 154 -20.21 3.19 0.63
C PRO A 154 -21.43 2.35 1.00
N TYR A 155 -21.95 1.55 0.07
CA TYR A 155 -23.17 0.75 0.24
C TYR A 155 -22.92 -0.69 0.73
N GLY A 156 -21.67 -1.15 0.73
CA GLY A 156 -21.33 -2.53 1.05
C GLY A 156 -20.21 -3.08 0.18
N ARG A 157 -20.00 -4.40 0.23
CA ARG A 157 -19.04 -5.09 -0.65
C ARG A 157 -19.43 -4.90 -2.11
N LEU A 158 -18.43 -4.74 -2.99
CA LEU A 158 -18.69 -4.58 -4.43
C LEU A 158 -19.24 -5.89 -5.00
N CYS A 159 -20.51 -5.85 -5.41
CA CYS A 159 -21.16 -6.96 -6.06
C CYS A 159 -22.21 -6.50 -7.07
N VAL A 160 -22.59 -7.39 -7.98
CA VAL A 160 -23.80 -7.24 -8.79
C VAL A 160 -25.00 -7.76 -8.00
N PRO A 161 -25.95 -6.89 -7.60
CA PRO A 161 -27.14 -7.31 -6.86
C PRO A 161 -28.01 -8.27 -7.68
N GLU A 162 -28.73 -9.18 -7.02
CA GLU A 162 -29.63 -10.14 -7.68
C GLU A 162 -30.80 -9.46 -8.42
N TYR A 163 -31.23 -8.30 -7.93
CA TYR A 163 -32.29 -7.50 -8.57
C TYR A 163 -31.80 -6.72 -9.80
N GLU A 164 -30.48 -6.53 -9.95
CA GLU A 164 -29.91 -5.78 -11.08
C GLU A 164 -29.72 -6.72 -12.28
N LEU A 165 -29.11 -7.89 -12.05
CA LEU A 165 -28.96 -8.95 -13.04
C LEU A 165 -29.24 -10.31 -12.40
N SER A 166 -30.01 -11.15 -13.09
CA SER A 166 -30.13 -12.57 -12.78
C SER A 166 -28.80 -13.33 -13.03
N ASP A 167 -28.65 -14.54 -12.51
CA ASP A 167 -27.44 -15.34 -12.73
C ASP A 167 -27.22 -15.68 -14.21
N GLN A 168 -28.29 -15.81 -14.99
CA GLN A 168 -28.20 -16.06 -16.43
C GLN A 168 -27.67 -14.83 -17.18
N GLU A 169 -28.18 -13.64 -16.85
CA GLU A 169 -27.71 -12.38 -17.43
C GLU A 169 -26.27 -12.09 -17.00
N LEU A 170 -25.91 -12.39 -15.75
CA LEU A 170 -24.55 -12.25 -15.24
C LEU A 170 -23.53 -13.04 -16.09
N ILE A 171 -23.87 -14.29 -16.47
CA ILE A 171 -23.05 -15.11 -17.36
C ILE A 171 -23.00 -14.52 -18.78
N GLN A 172 -24.11 -13.99 -19.30
CA GLN A 172 -24.14 -13.33 -20.62
C GLN A 172 -23.26 -12.08 -20.67
N HIS A 173 -23.13 -11.38 -19.54
CA HIS A 173 -22.19 -10.27 -19.36
C HIS A 173 -20.72 -10.71 -19.15
N GLY A 174 -20.44 -12.02 -19.24
CA GLY A 174 -19.08 -12.57 -19.09
C GLY A 174 -18.57 -12.52 -17.65
N LEU A 175 -19.47 -12.48 -16.67
CA LEU A 175 -19.15 -12.57 -15.24
C LEU A 175 -19.53 -13.97 -14.73
N HIS A 176 -18.68 -14.54 -13.88
CA HIS A 176 -18.91 -15.86 -13.27
C HIS A 176 -19.11 -15.82 -11.76
N LYS A 177 -19.06 -14.60 -11.19
CA LYS A 177 -19.24 -14.34 -9.76
C LYS A 177 -19.88 -12.98 -9.56
N ARG A 178 -20.72 -12.88 -8.53
CA ARG A 178 -21.37 -11.61 -8.13
C ARG A 178 -20.43 -10.70 -7.36
N TYR A 179 -19.66 -11.27 -6.42
CA TYR A 179 -18.69 -10.54 -5.61
C TYR A 179 -17.31 -10.56 -6.27
N VAL A 180 -16.60 -9.45 -6.15
CA VAL A 180 -15.22 -9.33 -6.67
C VAL A 180 -14.18 -10.07 -5.81
N THR A 181 -14.56 -10.46 -4.59
CA THR A 181 -13.70 -11.10 -3.60
C THR A 181 -12.85 -12.22 -4.19
N GLU A 182 -11.59 -12.25 -3.81
CA GLU A 182 -10.68 -13.36 -4.07
C GLU A 182 -10.20 -13.93 -2.74
N ILE A 183 -10.19 -15.25 -2.64
CA ILE A 183 -9.72 -15.97 -1.45
C ILE A 183 -8.77 -17.05 -1.90
N ILE A 184 -7.50 -16.91 -1.55
CA ILE A 184 -6.47 -17.91 -1.82
C ILE A 184 -5.89 -18.41 -0.50
N GLN A 185 -5.49 -19.68 -0.47
CA GLN A 185 -4.82 -20.21 0.71
C GLN A 185 -3.35 -19.77 0.74
N CYS A 186 -2.91 -19.18 1.85
CA CYS A 186 -1.51 -18.84 2.07
C CYS A 186 -0.69 -20.05 2.51
N GLY A 187 0.42 -20.29 1.81
CA GLY A 187 1.45 -21.28 2.14
C GLY A 187 1.69 -22.26 1.00
N GLY A 188 2.96 -22.66 0.81
CA GLY A 188 3.40 -23.44 -0.36
C GLY A 188 3.83 -22.52 -1.52
N ASP A 189 3.43 -22.88 -2.74
CA ASP A 189 3.84 -22.20 -3.99
C ASP A 189 2.84 -21.14 -4.49
N ILE A 190 1.74 -20.89 -3.77
CA ILE A 190 0.69 -19.95 -4.18
C ILE A 190 0.90 -18.60 -3.48
N TRP A 191 1.09 -17.56 -4.29
CA TRP A 191 1.36 -16.19 -3.83
C TRP A 191 0.39 -15.21 -4.51
N TRP A 192 -0.05 -14.21 -3.76
CA TRP A 192 -0.75 -13.06 -4.34
C TRP A 192 0.29 -12.13 -4.96
N ASP A 193 0.22 -11.93 -6.27
CA ASP A 193 1.15 -11.09 -7.02
C ASP A 193 0.44 -9.94 -7.74
N GLN A 194 1.22 -9.18 -8.52
CA GLN A 194 0.72 -8.04 -9.27
C GLN A 194 -0.30 -8.43 -10.36
N ASP A 195 -0.15 -9.60 -10.97
CA ASP A 195 -1.10 -10.04 -12.00
C ASP A 195 -2.45 -10.37 -11.37
N HIS A 196 -2.47 -10.96 -10.17
CA HIS A 196 -3.71 -11.23 -9.45
C HIS A 196 -4.49 -9.94 -9.15
N ILE A 197 -3.84 -8.89 -8.65
CA ILE A 197 -4.53 -7.62 -8.39
C ILE A 197 -5.01 -6.95 -9.68
N VAL A 198 -4.24 -7.01 -10.78
CA VAL A 198 -4.66 -6.46 -12.07
C VAL A 198 -5.90 -7.19 -12.60
N GLN A 199 -5.91 -8.53 -12.55
CA GLN A 199 -7.06 -9.33 -12.99
C GLN A 199 -8.28 -9.12 -12.09
N GLN A 200 -8.08 -9.04 -10.78
CA GLN A 200 -9.16 -8.73 -9.86
C GLN A 200 -9.71 -7.33 -10.10
N THR A 201 -8.86 -6.34 -10.37
CA THR A 201 -9.29 -4.96 -10.69
C THR A 201 -10.08 -4.90 -11.99
N LEU A 202 -9.66 -5.62 -13.03
CA LEU A 202 -10.44 -5.75 -14.27
C LEU A 202 -11.82 -6.36 -14.02
N THR A 203 -11.89 -7.34 -13.11
CA THR A 203 -13.15 -7.94 -12.68
C THR A 203 -13.99 -6.95 -11.86
N ALA A 204 -13.36 -6.17 -10.97
CA ALA A 204 -13.98 -5.12 -10.19
C ALA A 204 -14.64 -4.07 -11.09
N ILE A 205 -13.96 -3.64 -12.16
CA ILE A 205 -14.50 -2.69 -13.13
C ILE A 205 -15.75 -3.27 -13.82
N LYS A 206 -15.71 -4.52 -14.28
CA LYS A 206 -16.88 -5.15 -14.92
C LYS A 206 -18.07 -5.31 -13.96
N ILE A 207 -17.79 -5.74 -12.73
CA ILE A 207 -18.82 -5.85 -11.68
C ILE A 207 -19.39 -4.47 -11.36
N PHE A 208 -18.55 -3.44 -11.28
CA PHE A 208 -18.96 -2.06 -11.05
C PHE A 208 -19.85 -1.53 -12.17
N GLU A 209 -19.46 -1.71 -13.43
CA GLU A 209 -20.23 -1.28 -14.60
C GLU A 209 -21.62 -1.93 -14.64
N ALA A 210 -21.72 -3.19 -14.20
CA ALA A 210 -22.99 -3.91 -14.09
C ALA A 210 -23.82 -3.48 -12.87
N ALA A 211 -23.18 -3.22 -11.72
CA ALA A 211 -23.88 -2.87 -10.47
C ALA A 211 -24.30 -1.40 -10.38
N TYR A 212 -23.60 -0.51 -11.10
CA TYR A 212 -23.81 0.94 -11.05
C TYR A 212 -23.87 1.54 -12.46
N PRO A 213 -24.88 1.17 -13.28
CA PRO A 213 -25.00 1.66 -14.64
C PRO A 213 -25.07 3.20 -14.67
N GLY A 214 -24.30 3.82 -15.57
CA GLY A 214 -24.24 5.29 -15.70
C GLY A 214 -23.37 6.01 -14.66
N CYS A 215 -22.83 5.31 -13.67
CA CYS A 215 -21.91 5.88 -12.69
C CYS A 215 -20.45 5.85 -13.19
N GLN A 216 -19.56 6.50 -12.45
CA GLN A 216 -18.11 6.47 -12.61
C GLN A 216 -17.48 6.01 -11.29
N ALA A 217 -16.54 5.08 -11.33
CA ALA A 217 -15.85 4.66 -10.11
C ALA A 217 -14.69 5.61 -9.79
N LEU A 218 -14.50 5.89 -8.50
CA LEU A 218 -13.24 6.37 -7.94
C LEU A 218 -12.59 5.21 -7.16
N PHE A 219 -11.63 4.54 -7.78
CA PHE A 219 -10.89 3.48 -7.12
C PHE A 219 -9.86 4.04 -6.14
N LEU A 220 -9.88 3.53 -4.91
CA LEU A 220 -9.01 3.94 -3.82
C LEU A 220 -8.12 2.78 -3.40
N PHE A 221 -6.81 2.95 -3.52
CA PHE A 221 -5.81 1.94 -3.16
C PHE A 221 -4.88 2.45 -2.07
N ASP A 222 -4.36 1.55 -1.24
CA ASP A 222 -3.25 1.88 -0.37
C ASP A 222 -1.96 2.17 -1.19
N ASN A 223 -0.96 2.75 -0.54
CA ASN A 223 0.33 3.05 -1.15
C ASN A 223 1.29 1.83 -1.11
N ALA A 224 0.79 0.61 -1.36
CA ALA A 224 1.62 -0.58 -1.43
C ALA A 224 2.44 -0.66 -2.73
N THR A 225 3.58 -1.33 -2.66
CA THR A 225 4.46 -1.55 -3.83
C THR A 225 3.79 -2.40 -4.91
N SER A 226 2.91 -3.34 -4.52
CA SER A 226 2.10 -4.15 -5.46
C SER A 226 1.18 -3.28 -6.31
N HIS A 227 0.55 -2.26 -5.71
CA HIS A 227 -0.41 -1.37 -6.38
C HIS A 227 0.28 -0.33 -7.28
N SER A 228 1.54 -0.03 -6.97
CA SER A 228 2.35 0.99 -7.67
C SER A 228 3.21 0.41 -8.79
N ALA A 229 3.05 -0.87 -9.11
CA ALA A 229 3.91 -1.53 -10.07
C ALA A 229 3.52 -1.15 -11.51
N PHE A 230 4.53 -0.72 -12.26
CA PHE A 230 4.39 -0.31 -13.67
C PHE A 230 4.17 -1.51 -14.59
N ALA A 231 3.68 -1.24 -15.80
CA ALA A 231 3.69 -2.24 -16.87
C ALA A 231 5.12 -2.69 -17.23
N GLU A 232 5.24 -3.83 -17.89
CA GLU A 232 6.53 -4.41 -18.30
C GLU A 232 7.28 -3.48 -19.26
N ASP A 233 6.55 -2.88 -20.18
CA ASP A 233 7.00 -1.96 -21.22
C ASP A 233 7.08 -0.49 -20.74
N ALA A 234 6.74 -0.17 -19.49
CA ALA A 234 6.75 1.21 -19.01
C ALA A 234 8.16 1.84 -19.00
N LEU A 235 8.23 3.16 -19.23
CA LEU A 235 9.47 3.93 -19.26
C LEU A 235 10.12 4.01 -17.88
N LYS A 236 11.19 3.25 -17.65
CA LYS A 236 11.86 3.17 -16.34
C LYS A 236 13.37 3.27 -16.50
N SER A 237 13.94 4.46 -16.36
CA SER A 237 15.39 4.67 -16.54
C SER A 237 16.25 3.75 -15.66
N SER A 238 15.77 3.39 -14.46
CA SER A 238 16.43 2.47 -13.53
C SER A 238 16.62 1.05 -14.09
N LYS A 239 15.81 0.65 -15.08
CA LYS A 239 15.86 -0.65 -15.77
C LYS A 239 16.59 -0.60 -17.12
N MET A 240 17.10 0.57 -17.52
CA MET A 240 17.86 0.73 -18.75
C MET A 240 19.36 0.54 -18.54
N ASN A 241 20.01 0.04 -19.59
CA ASN A 241 21.46 -0.05 -19.70
C ASN A 241 22.04 1.28 -20.22
N LYS A 242 23.35 1.50 -20.01
CA LYS A 242 24.02 2.68 -20.59
C LYS A 242 24.09 2.57 -22.12
N GLY A 243 24.52 1.40 -22.61
CA GLY A 243 24.54 1.03 -24.02
C GLY A 243 23.30 0.22 -24.44
N PRO A 244 23.19 -0.12 -25.73
CA PRO A 244 22.03 -0.83 -26.26
C PRO A 244 22.02 -2.33 -25.93
N GLY A 245 20.85 -2.96 -26.01
CA GLY A 245 20.67 -4.40 -25.78
C GLY A 245 20.95 -4.83 -24.34
N GLY A 246 21.34 -6.10 -24.17
CA GLY A 246 21.57 -6.73 -22.86
C GLY A 246 20.28 -7.01 -22.08
N GLU A 247 20.40 -7.27 -20.78
CA GLU A 247 19.24 -7.49 -19.90
C GLU A 247 18.56 -6.15 -19.56
N GLN A 248 17.80 -5.59 -20.50
CA GLN A 248 16.88 -4.47 -20.27
C GLN A 248 15.56 -4.73 -21.01
N PRO A 249 14.41 -4.23 -20.49
CA PRO A 249 13.12 -4.48 -21.11
C PRO A 249 12.94 -3.68 -22.40
N HIS A 250 12.12 -4.21 -23.32
CA HIS A 250 11.60 -3.45 -24.45
C HIS A 250 10.53 -2.49 -23.95
N MET A 251 10.90 -1.22 -23.81
CA MET A 251 9.98 -0.19 -23.35
C MET A 251 9.15 0.35 -24.51
N ARG A 252 7.93 0.81 -24.20
CA ARG A 252 7.08 1.59 -25.11
C ARG A 252 7.76 2.88 -25.51
N ASP A 253 7.28 3.48 -26.58
CA ASP A 253 7.81 4.75 -27.04
C ASP A 253 7.47 5.88 -26.07
N GLY A 254 8.44 6.75 -25.87
CA GLY A 254 8.29 7.95 -25.07
C GLY A 254 8.11 9.18 -25.93
N TYR A 255 8.31 10.34 -25.31
CA TYR A 255 8.29 11.60 -26.02
C TYR A 255 9.17 12.64 -25.33
N TRP A 256 9.50 13.70 -26.05
CA TRP A 256 10.16 14.87 -25.49
C TRP A 256 9.73 16.12 -26.26
N TYR A 257 10.02 17.30 -25.73
CA TYR A 257 9.76 18.56 -26.40
C TYR A 257 11.06 19.12 -26.96
N ASN A 258 11.07 19.46 -28.25
CA ASN A 258 12.24 20.09 -28.88
C ASN A 258 12.36 21.58 -28.47
N GLU A 259 13.39 22.27 -28.97
CA GLU A 259 13.65 23.69 -28.68
C GLU A 259 12.49 24.62 -29.09
N ASN A 260 11.66 24.19 -30.04
CA ASN A 260 10.47 24.92 -30.50
C ASN A 260 9.22 24.60 -29.66
N GLY A 261 9.33 23.73 -28.66
CA GLY A 261 8.20 23.26 -27.84
C GLY A 261 7.31 22.22 -28.52
N GLU A 262 7.76 21.61 -29.62
CA GLU A 262 7.00 20.58 -30.34
C GLU A 262 7.25 19.20 -29.73
N LYS A 263 6.18 18.41 -29.58
CA LYS A 263 6.25 17.05 -29.05
C LYS A 263 6.83 16.11 -30.11
N VAL A 264 8.01 15.55 -29.83
CA VAL A 264 8.72 14.57 -30.67
C VAL A 264 8.61 13.19 -30.04
N ILE A 265 8.28 12.18 -30.85
CA ILE A 265 8.24 10.78 -30.42
C ILE A 265 9.67 10.28 -30.19
N GLN A 266 9.89 9.67 -29.02
CA GLN A 266 11.13 8.98 -28.69
C GLN A 266 10.92 7.47 -28.87
N TYR A 267 11.45 6.92 -29.95
CA TYR A 267 11.53 5.47 -30.09
C TYR A 267 12.54 4.90 -29.09
N MET A 268 12.10 3.96 -28.25
CA MET A 268 12.94 3.36 -27.21
C MET A 268 13.69 2.11 -27.70
N ASN A 269 13.29 1.58 -28.85
CA ASN A 269 13.90 0.43 -29.50
C ASN A 269 14.43 0.85 -30.88
N TYR A 270 15.48 0.19 -31.36
CA TYR A 270 15.93 0.36 -32.74
C TYR A 270 14.95 -0.29 -33.71
N SER A 271 14.73 0.35 -34.86
CA SER A 271 13.90 -0.23 -35.92
C SER A 271 14.48 -1.56 -36.42
N GLN A 272 13.59 -2.51 -36.70
CA GLN A 272 13.96 -3.79 -37.30
C GLN A 272 14.27 -3.64 -38.81
N ASP A 273 13.66 -2.65 -39.45
CA ASP A 273 13.61 -2.51 -40.91
C ASP A 273 14.53 -1.40 -41.46
N ASP A 274 15.14 -0.61 -40.58
CA ASP A 274 16.04 0.47 -40.98
C ASP A 274 17.42 -0.09 -41.37
N GLU A 275 17.74 -0.02 -42.67
CA GLU A 275 19.01 -0.51 -43.21
C GLU A 275 20.23 0.26 -42.70
N GLY A 276 20.05 1.50 -42.25
CA GLY A 276 21.10 2.34 -41.66
C GLY A 276 21.51 1.92 -40.24
N ILE A 277 20.72 1.04 -39.60
CA ILE A 277 21.04 0.51 -38.26
C ILE A 277 21.89 -0.77 -38.42
N PRO A 278 23.04 -0.87 -37.70
CA PRO A 278 23.84 -2.09 -37.66
C PRO A 278 23.00 -3.32 -37.33
N LEU A 279 23.21 -4.42 -38.06
CA LEU A 279 22.37 -5.62 -37.96
C LEU A 279 22.25 -6.17 -36.54
N ASN A 280 23.31 -6.06 -35.74
CA ASN A 280 23.35 -6.52 -34.34
C ASN A 280 22.54 -5.64 -33.36
N LEU A 281 22.09 -4.45 -33.79
CA LEU A 281 21.28 -3.53 -33.00
C LEU A 281 19.81 -3.49 -33.41
N ARG A 282 19.45 -4.04 -34.57
CA ARG A 282 18.06 -4.02 -35.06
C ARG A 282 17.13 -4.73 -34.07
N GLY A 283 16.01 -4.07 -33.75
CA GLY A 283 15.05 -4.53 -32.75
C GLY A 283 15.54 -4.42 -31.30
N GLN A 284 16.81 -4.13 -31.03
CA GLN A 284 17.34 -4.05 -29.67
C GLN A 284 16.85 -2.79 -28.95
N PRO A 285 16.67 -2.85 -27.62
CA PRO A 285 16.37 -1.66 -26.83
C PRO A 285 17.56 -0.69 -26.86
N LYS A 286 17.27 0.61 -26.99
CA LYS A 286 18.28 1.68 -26.95
C LYS A 286 18.77 1.86 -25.51
N GLY A 287 20.07 2.12 -25.37
CA GLY A 287 20.65 2.51 -24.09
C GLY A 287 20.36 3.96 -23.72
N LEU A 288 20.52 4.29 -22.44
CA LEU A 288 20.36 5.65 -21.90
C LEU A 288 21.17 6.68 -22.69
N GLN A 289 22.40 6.36 -23.08
CA GLN A 289 23.25 7.29 -23.81
C GLN A 289 22.60 7.67 -25.15
N LYS A 290 22.13 6.69 -25.93
CA LYS A 290 21.52 6.95 -27.24
C LYS A 290 20.24 7.78 -27.12
N VAL A 291 19.39 7.47 -26.14
CA VAL A 291 18.15 8.22 -25.89
C VAL A 291 18.46 9.66 -25.48
N LEU A 292 19.42 9.88 -24.59
CA LEU A 292 19.81 11.23 -24.16
C LEU A 292 20.50 12.03 -25.28
N GLU A 293 21.27 11.39 -26.15
CA GLU A 293 21.87 12.00 -27.36
C GLU A 293 20.78 12.43 -28.34
N GLU A 294 19.80 11.57 -28.61
CA GLU A 294 18.67 11.88 -29.50
C GLU A 294 17.80 13.04 -28.97
N ARG A 295 17.73 13.20 -27.64
CA ARG A 295 17.07 14.34 -26.98
C ARG A 295 17.95 15.59 -26.86
N GLY A 296 19.21 15.55 -27.29
CA GLY A 296 20.13 16.68 -27.20
C GLY A 296 20.59 17.05 -25.78
N ILE A 297 20.38 16.16 -24.79
CA ILE A 297 20.69 16.41 -23.37
C ILE A 297 21.84 15.56 -22.83
N TRP A 298 22.54 14.83 -23.71
CA TRP A 298 23.77 14.13 -23.35
C TRP A 298 24.96 15.11 -23.26
N PRO A 299 25.62 15.24 -22.10
CA PRO A 299 26.74 16.18 -21.95
C PRO A 299 28.00 15.67 -22.68
N LYS A 300 28.84 16.60 -23.14
CA LYS A 300 30.05 16.30 -23.94
C LYS A 300 31.05 15.44 -23.17
N GLU A 301 31.12 15.61 -21.85
CA GLU A 301 32.00 14.86 -20.95
C GLU A 301 31.45 13.45 -20.65
N GLY A 302 30.21 13.18 -21.07
CA GLY A 302 29.47 11.97 -20.79
C GLY A 302 28.96 11.88 -19.34
N LEU A 303 28.14 10.86 -19.07
CA LEU A 303 27.62 10.56 -17.74
C LEU A 303 27.92 9.12 -17.31
N TYR A 304 28.04 8.94 -16.00
CA TYR A 304 27.96 7.61 -15.40
C TYR A 304 26.52 7.08 -15.49
N LEU A 305 26.38 5.76 -15.58
CA LEU A 305 25.08 5.07 -15.59
C LEU A 305 24.25 5.47 -14.36
N ASP A 306 24.85 5.30 -13.18
CA ASP A 306 24.22 5.54 -11.88
C ASP A 306 25.27 6.12 -10.92
N CYS A 307 24.87 7.04 -10.05
CA CYS A 307 25.76 7.58 -9.02
C CYS A 307 25.68 6.81 -7.70
N THR A 308 24.65 5.98 -7.49
CA THR A 308 24.45 5.20 -6.26
C THR A 308 25.38 3.98 -6.15
N SER A 309 25.99 3.57 -7.26
CA SER A 309 27.10 2.61 -7.28
C SER A 309 28.40 3.22 -6.76
N ARG A 310 28.49 4.56 -6.66
CA ARG A 310 29.65 5.23 -6.08
C ARG A 310 29.61 5.16 -4.55
N ARG A 311 30.81 5.15 -3.97
CA ARG A 311 31.03 5.13 -2.53
C ARG A 311 31.91 6.31 -2.13
N THR A 312 31.67 6.89 -0.97
CA THR A 312 32.65 7.78 -0.33
C THR A 312 33.93 6.99 -0.01
N PRO A 313 35.06 7.65 0.29
CA PRO A 313 36.25 6.96 0.79
C PRO A 313 36.00 6.09 2.04
N LEU A 314 34.93 6.39 2.79
CA LEU A 314 34.48 5.64 3.97
C LEU A 314 33.49 4.50 3.63
N GLY A 315 33.22 4.24 2.35
CA GLY A 315 32.33 3.16 1.92
C GLY A 315 30.84 3.50 1.98
N GLU A 316 30.46 4.76 2.15
CA GLU A 316 29.06 5.16 2.23
C GLU A 316 28.46 5.41 0.84
N LYS A 317 27.18 5.08 0.65
CA LYS A 317 26.47 5.38 -0.61
C LYS A 317 26.38 6.89 -0.80
N ILE A 318 26.80 7.37 -1.97
CA ILE A 318 26.62 8.78 -2.33
C ILE A 318 25.16 8.96 -2.80
N PRO A 319 24.32 9.77 -2.11
CA PRO A 319 22.96 10.03 -2.54
C PRO A 319 22.96 10.84 -3.85
N HIS A 320 21.83 10.84 -4.56
CA HIS A 320 21.65 11.72 -5.71
C HIS A 320 21.79 13.17 -5.27
N GLN A 321 22.79 13.87 -5.80
CA GLN A 321 23.10 15.24 -5.39
C GLN A 321 22.30 16.27 -6.18
N LYS A 322 21.97 15.97 -7.45
CA LYS A 322 21.25 16.86 -8.38
C LYS A 322 20.47 16.06 -9.43
N PRO A 323 19.41 16.62 -10.04
CA PRO A 323 18.65 16.02 -11.14
C PRO A 323 19.47 15.52 -12.34
N SER A 324 20.68 16.05 -12.56
CA SER A 324 21.55 15.70 -13.69
C SER A 324 22.77 14.86 -13.31
N CYS A 325 22.81 14.26 -12.12
CA CYS A 325 24.05 13.65 -11.59
C CYS A 325 24.51 12.37 -12.31
N CYS A 326 23.61 11.65 -12.99
CA CYS A 326 23.89 10.42 -13.74
C CYS A 326 22.83 10.20 -14.82
N SER A 327 23.09 9.31 -15.78
CA SER A 327 22.18 9.06 -16.91
C SER A 327 20.80 8.61 -16.47
N ARG A 328 20.70 7.74 -15.44
CA ARG A 328 19.41 7.30 -14.90
C ARG A 328 18.59 8.42 -14.29
N MET A 329 19.23 9.28 -13.50
CA MET A 329 18.55 10.40 -12.86
C MET A 329 18.16 11.45 -13.90
N LEU A 330 19.05 11.81 -14.82
CA LEU A 330 18.74 12.79 -15.86
C LEU A 330 17.52 12.38 -16.71
N LEU A 331 17.46 11.11 -17.12
CA LEU A 331 16.33 10.60 -17.89
C LEU A 331 15.05 10.44 -17.03
N SER A 332 15.17 10.05 -15.76
CA SER A 332 13.99 9.89 -14.89
C SER A 332 13.26 11.21 -14.61
N GLN A 333 13.94 12.35 -14.77
CA GLN A 333 13.35 13.68 -14.61
C GLN A 333 12.70 14.21 -15.89
N GLN A 334 12.74 13.45 -17.00
CA GLN A 334 12.06 13.85 -18.22
C GLN A 334 10.54 13.65 -18.09
N PRO A 335 9.70 14.50 -18.72
CA PRO A 335 8.25 14.48 -18.52
C PRO A 335 7.61 13.12 -18.76
N ASP A 336 7.95 12.45 -19.85
CA ASP A 336 7.39 11.16 -20.23
C ASP A 336 7.75 10.01 -19.26
N PHE A 337 8.89 10.11 -18.57
CA PHE A 337 9.29 9.19 -17.51
C PHE A 337 8.59 9.52 -16.17
N LEU A 338 8.43 10.80 -15.83
CA LEU A 338 7.73 11.24 -14.62
C LEU A 338 6.23 10.96 -14.68
N GLU A 339 5.63 11.04 -15.87
CA GLU A 339 4.20 10.84 -16.11
C GLU A 339 3.80 9.36 -16.20
N GLN A 340 4.75 8.42 -16.14
CA GLN A 340 4.40 7.00 -16.13
C GLN A 340 3.47 6.69 -14.95
N LYS A 341 2.44 5.89 -15.22
CA LYS A 341 1.45 5.48 -14.24
C LYS A 341 1.61 4.00 -13.91
N GLY A 342 1.23 3.63 -12.70
CA GLY A 342 1.17 2.21 -12.32
C GLY A 342 0.19 1.46 -13.23
N ARG A 343 0.42 0.16 -13.47
CA ARG A 343 -0.39 -0.66 -14.37
C ARG A 343 -1.87 -0.68 -13.99
N VAL A 344 -2.17 -0.73 -12.69
CA VAL A 344 -3.55 -0.66 -12.18
C VAL A 344 -4.20 0.67 -12.54
N GLN A 345 -3.49 1.78 -12.35
CA GLN A 345 -3.97 3.11 -12.71
C GLN A 345 -4.23 3.24 -14.23
N GLU A 346 -3.30 2.77 -15.08
CA GLU A 346 -3.47 2.81 -16.54
C GLU A 346 -4.76 2.08 -16.96
N ILE A 347 -5.01 0.90 -16.40
CA ILE A 347 -6.18 0.07 -16.73
C ILE A 347 -7.50 0.72 -16.28
N ILE A 348 -7.52 1.28 -15.06
CA ILE A 348 -8.71 1.95 -14.51
C ILE A 348 -9.06 3.19 -15.35
N GLU A 349 -8.07 4.02 -15.64
CA GLU A 349 -8.26 5.24 -16.43
C GLU A 349 -8.63 4.93 -17.88
N ALA A 350 -8.05 3.89 -18.48
CA ALA A 350 -8.42 3.42 -19.83
C ALA A 350 -9.89 2.96 -19.93
N LYS A 351 -10.51 2.58 -18.80
CA LYS A 351 -11.94 2.26 -18.70
C LYS A 351 -12.80 3.47 -18.32
N GLY A 352 -12.23 4.68 -18.31
CA GLY A 352 -12.94 5.91 -17.99
C GLY A 352 -13.25 6.11 -16.51
N ASN A 353 -12.62 5.33 -15.63
CA ASN A 353 -12.75 5.47 -14.18
C ASN A 353 -11.59 6.28 -13.60
N MET A 354 -11.73 6.73 -12.35
CA MET A 354 -10.73 7.50 -11.64
C MET A 354 -9.97 6.63 -10.64
N VAL A 355 -8.74 7.00 -10.32
CA VAL A 355 -7.96 6.35 -9.25
C VAL A 355 -7.34 7.41 -8.34
N LEU A 356 -7.27 7.10 -7.04
CA LEU A 356 -6.60 7.92 -6.04
C LEU A 356 -5.97 6.99 -4.99
N PHE A 357 -4.79 7.35 -4.48
CA PHE A 357 -4.09 6.53 -3.49
C PHE A 357 -4.21 7.15 -2.10
N TYR A 358 -4.44 6.33 -1.08
CA TYR A 358 -4.47 6.82 0.31
C TYR A 358 -3.12 7.36 0.74
N PRO A 359 -3.05 8.45 1.51
CA PRO A 359 -1.80 8.97 2.04
C PRO A 359 -1.05 7.88 2.82
N ARG A 360 0.28 7.82 2.64
CA ARG A 360 1.12 6.85 3.36
C ARG A 360 0.93 7.01 4.87
N PHE A 361 0.95 5.89 5.58
CA PHE A 361 0.79 5.80 7.03
C PHE A 361 -0.61 6.14 7.58
N HIS A 362 -1.58 6.56 6.77
CA HIS A 362 -2.91 7.00 7.22
C HIS A 362 -3.99 5.90 7.08
N CYS A 363 -3.82 4.77 7.77
CA CYS A 363 -4.79 3.66 7.69
C CYS A 363 -6.18 4.02 8.21
N GLU A 364 -6.30 5.03 9.08
CA GLU A 364 -7.59 5.52 9.59
C GLU A 364 -8.46 6.18 8.51
N LEU A 365 -7.86 6.59 7.38
CA LEU A 365 -8.55 7.11 6.20
C LEU A 365 -9.08 6.00 5.30
N ASN A 366 -8.44 4.83 5.31
CA ASN A 366 -8.83 3.68 4.49
C ASN A 366 -9.91 2.86 5.21
N TRP A 367 -11.18 3.07 4.87
CA TRP A 367 -12.28 2.50 5.67
C TRP A 367 -12.40 0.98 5.60
N ILE A 368 -11.77 0.33 4.62
CA ILE A 368 -11.70 -1.14 4.55
C ILE A 368 -10.87 -1.74 5.69
N GLU A 369 -9.97 -0.97 6.31
CA GLU A 369 -9.19 -1.41 7.46
C GLU A 369 -10.11 -1.73 8.67
N TYR A 370 -11.20 -0.99 8.82
CA TYR A 370 -12.22 -1.28 9.83
C TYR A 370 -13.03 -2.54 9.48
N PHE A 371 -13.31 -2.75 8.19
CA PHE A 371 -13.91 -3.99 7.69
C PHE A 371 -13.02 -5.19 8.02
N TRP A 372 -11.73 -5.11 7.72
CA TRP A 372 -10.78 -6.16 8.06
C TRP A 372 -10.63 -6.38 9.56
N ALA A 373 -10.65 -5.32 10.37
CA ALA A 373 -10.64 -5.45 11.82
C ALA A 373 -11.85 -6.28 12.31
N ARG A 374 -13.04 -6.06 11.74
CA ARG A 374 -14.25 -6.82 12.08
C ARG A 374 -14.19 -8.27 11.60
N VAL A 375 -13.75 -8.49 10.35
CA VAL A 375 -13.55 -9.85 9.79
C VAL A 375 -12.58 -10.67 10.64
N LYS A 376 -11.45 -10.07 11.03
CA LYS A 376 -10.45 -10.73 11.89
C LYS A 376 -10.98 -10.98 13.29
N LEU A 377 -11.77 -10.06 13.85
CA LEU A 377 -12.42 -10.28 15.14
C LEU A 377 -13.37 -11.48 15.09
N TYR A 378 -14.23 -11.57 14.07
CA TYR A 378 -15.13 -12.71 13.91
C TYR A 378 -14.38 -14.03 13.76
N THR A 379 -13.39 -14.10 12.87
CA THR A 379 -12.64 -15.33 12.63
C THR A 379 -11.85 -15.78 13.86
N ARG A 380 -11.31 -14.84 14.66
CA ARG A 380 -10.66 -15.13 15.94
C ARG A 380 -11.62 -15.65 17.00
N THR A 381 -12.78 -15.02 17.15
CA THR A 381 -13.79 -15.44 18.13
C THR A 381 -14.36 -16.83 17.82
N ASN A 382 -14.42 -17.19 16.54
CA ASN A 382 -14.94 -18.48 16.09
C ASN A 382 -13.82 -19.48 15.70
N CYS A 383 -12.60 -19.29 16.21
CA CYS A 383 -11.44 -20.07 15.80
C CYS A 383 -11.45 -21.49 16.42
N GLU A 384 -11.56 -22.52 15.57
CA GLU A 384 -11.46 -23.94 15.95
C GLU A 384 -10.04 -24.52 15.75
N TYR A 385 -9.05 -23.67 15.46
CA TYR A 385 -7.64 -24.06 15.25
C TYR A 385 -7.39 -25.00 14.06
N ASP A 386 -8.20 -24.90 13.00
CA ASP A 386 -8.05 -25.67 11.77
C ASP A 386 -8.49 -24.88 10.51
N ILE A 387 -7.96 -25.28 9.35
CA ILE A 387 -8.19 -24.60 8.07
C ILE A 387 -9.61 -24.79 7.53
N LYS A 388 -10.28 -25.91 7.84
CA LYS A 388 -11.65 -26.18 7.36
C LYS A 388 -12.62 -25.23 8.03
N SER A 389 -12.47 -25.01 9.33
CA SER A 389 -13.28 -24.05 10.08
C SER A 389 -12.98 -22.62 9.66
N LEU A 390 -11.70 -22.27 9.41
CA LEU A 390 -11.39 -20.95 8.85
C LEU A 390 -12.07 -20.71 7.48
N ARG A 391 -12.06 -21.70 6.59
CA ARG A 391 -12.75 -21.62 5.28
C ARG A 391 -14.27 -21.46 5.42
N ARG A 392 -14.89 -22.06 6.44
CA ARG A 392 -16.32 -21.85 6.75
C ARG A 392 -16.58 -20.47 7.33
N ASN A 393 -15.69 -19.98 8.19
CA ASN A 393 -15.89 -18.74 8.95
C ASN A 393 -15.61 -17.48 8.15
N VAL A 394 -14.68 -17.50 7.19
CA VAL A 394 -14.35 -16.29 6.40
C VAL A 394 -15.56 -15.73 5.65
N PRO A 395 -16.35 -16.52 4.89
CA PRO A 395 -17.55 -15.99 4.24
C PRO A 395 -18.57 -15.38 5.22
N LEU A 396 -18.77 -16.02 6.38
CA LEU A 396 -19.67 -15.51 7.43
C LEU A 396 -19.15 -14.19 8.02
N ALA A 397 -17.84 -14.08 8.21
CA ALA A 397 -17.18 -12.87 8.71
C ALA A 397 -17.32 -11.70 7.72
N LEU A 398 -17.17 -11.96 6.42
CA LEU A 398 -17.35 -10.95 5.36
C LEU A 398 -18.79 -10.44 5.33
N GLU A 399 -19.77 -11.33 5.47
CA GLU A 399 -21.19 -10.97 5.52
C GLU A 399 -21.50 -10.11 6.76
N GLU A 400 -21.08 -10.56 7.95
CA GLU A 400 -21.30 -9.83 9.19
C GLU A 400 -20.71 -8.40 9.13
N ALA A 401 -19.49 -8.27 8.61
CA ALA A 401 -18.81 -6.99 8.51
C ALA A 401 -19.44 -6.05 7.46
N SER A 402 -20.15 -6.57 6.47
CA SER A 402 -20.70 -5.79 5.35
C SER A 402 -21.71 -4.73 5.80
N SER A 403 -22.55 -5.07 6.77
CA SER A 403 -23.59 -4.18 7.33
C SER A 403 -23.05 -2.91 8.00
N LEU A 404 -21.75 -2.88 8.34
CA LEU A 404 -21.10 -1.77 9.04
C LEU A 404 -20.29 -0.86 8.12
N ILE A 405 -20.14 -1.21 6.84
CA ILE A 405 -19.35 -0.47 5.86
C ILE A 405 -19.78 1.01 5.76
N PRO A 406 -21.08 1.36 5.64
CA PRO A 406 -21.50 2.76 5.57
C PRO A 406 -21.04 3.57 6.79
N LYS A 407 -21.03 2.97 7.99
CA LYS A 407 -20.58 3.61 9.22
C LYS A 407 -19.08 3.91 9.20
N TRP A 408 -18.28 3.00 8.67
CA TRP A 408 -16.83 3.19 8.55
C TRP A 408 -16.45 4.19 7.46
N TRP A 409 -17.18 4.20 6.34
CA TRP A 409 -17.06 5.26 5.33
C TRP A 409 -17.29 6.63 5.97
N GLY A 410 -18.42 6.82 6.66
CA GLY A 410 -18.71 8.07 7.36
C GLY A 410 -17.66 8.39 8.43
N LYS A 411 -17.15 7.41 9.17
CA LYS A 411 -16.07 7.65 10.12
C LYS A 411 -14.81 8.20 9.43
N SER A 412 -14.40 7.63 8.30
CA SER A 412 -13.23 8.08 7.55
C SER A 412 -13.43 9.49 6.99
N LEU A 413 -14.62 9.83 6.46
CA LEU A 413 -14.93 11.20 6.04
C LEU A 413 -14.80 12.22 7.17
N ARG A 414 -15.29 11.90 8.37
CA ARG A 414 -15.13 12.78 9.54
C ARG A 414 -13.66 12.98 9.89
N ILE A 415 -12.84 11.95 9.79
CA ILE A 415 -11.41 12.07 10.02
C ILE A 415 -10.75 12.95 8.95
N MET A 416 -11.17 12.81 7.69
CA MET A 416 -10.72 13.69 6.59
C MET A 416 -11.02 15.17 6.88
N ASP A 417 -12.20 15.49 7.42
CA ASP A 417 -12.54 16.86 7.83
C ASP A 417 -11.66 17.41 8.95
N VAL A 418 -11.35 16.57 9.94
CA VAL A 418 -10.43 16.94 11.02
C VAL A 418 -9.05 17.30 10.47
N TYR A 419 -8.58 16.54 9.47
CA TYR A 419 -7.34 16.87 8.77
C TYR A 419 -7.45 18.14 7.94
N ARG A 420 -8.55 18.39 7.22
CA ARG A 420 -8.76 19.64 6.46
C ARG A 420 -8.71 20.88 7.36
N GLN A 421 -9.16 20.76 8.60
CA GLN A 421 -9.05 21.81 9.62
C GLN A 421 -7.62 22.01 10.16
N GLY A 422 -6.63 21.25 9.67
CA GLY A 422 -5.24 21.33 10.10
C GLY A 422 -4.95 20.65 11.44
N THR A 423 -5.86 19.82 11.95
CA THR A 423 -5.65 19.15 13.24
C THR A 423 -4.63 18.01 13.11
N VAL A 424 -3.59 18.03 13.93
CA VAL A 424 -2.46 17.09 13.86
C VAL A 424 -2.82 15.74 14.48
N TYR A 425 -2.44 14.64 13.82
CA TYR A 425 -2.73 13.30 14.29
C TYR A 425 -2.18 13.01 15.69
N GLY A 426 -2.98 12.30 16.51
CA GLY A 426 -2.55 11.82 17.82
C GLY A 426 -2.59 12.85 18.96
N THR A 427 -2.88 14.12 18.65
CA THR A 427 -3.20 15.16 19.64
C THR A 427 -4.52 14.84 20.37
N ASP A 428 -4.73 15.43 21.54
CA ASP A 428 -6.00 15.25 22.26
C ASP A 428 -7.17 15.92 21.51
N GLU A 429 -6.91 17.07 20.89
CA GLU A 429 -7.85 17.72 19.96
C GLU A 429 -8.27 16.78 18.83
N PHE A 430 -7.31 16.10 18.18
CA PHE A 430 -7.63 15.11 17.14
C PHE A 430 -8.51 14.00 17.69
N LYS A 431 -8.18 13.42 18.85
CA LYS A 431 -9.00 12.35 19.44
C LYS A 431 -10.43 12.82 19.73
N GLU A 432 -10.58 14.06 20.19
CA GLU A 432 -11.88 14.64 20.49
C GLU A 432 -12.72 14.84 19.24
N LYS A 433 -12.16 15.51 18.22
CA LYS A 433 -12.86 15.79 16.97
C LYS A 433 -13.10 14.53 16.13
N ALA A 434 -12.12 13.64 16.04
CA ALA A 434 -12.16 12.46 15.18
C ALA A 434 -12.93 11.28 15.79
N TYR A 435 -12.80 11.05 17.11
CA TYR A 435 -13.25 9.81 17.75
C TYR A 435 -14.33 9.98 18.82
N LYS A 436 -14.42 11.13 19.51
CA LYS A 436 -15.34 11.29 20.65
C LYS A 436 -16.69 11.92 20.30
N SER A 437 -17.03 12.15 19.02
CA SER A 437 -18.27 12.85 18.67
C SER A 437 -19.52 11.98 18.91
N HIS A 438 -19.96 11.87 20.17
CA HIS A 438 -21.36 11.64 20.50
C HIS A 438 -22.15 12.96 20.52
N ARG A 439 -21.50 14.12 20.45
CA ARG A 439 -22.16 15.44 20.44
C ARG A 439 -21.31 16.47 19.70
N ARG A 440 -21.94 17.17 18.75
CA ARG A 440 -21.54 18.47 18.16
C ARG A 440 -20.37 18.46 17.17
N ILE A 441 -20.69 18.35 15.88
CA ILE A 441 -20.22 19.36 14.92
C ILE A 441 -21.31 20.45 14.97
N SER A 442 -20.94 21.71 15.23
CA SER A 442 -21.92 22.80 15.28
C SER A 442 -22.57 22.98 13.91
N VAL A 443 -23.89 23.20 13.91
CA VAL A 443 -24.80 23.28 12.76
C VAL A 443 -24.56 24.53 11.88
N ASP A 444 -23.35 25.11 11.89
CA ASP A 444 -23.05 26.38 11.23
C ASP A 444 -22.03 26.29 10.09
N ASP A 445 -21.59 25.09 9.71
CA ASP A 445 -20.70 24.90 8.57
C ASP A 445 -21.34 23.96 7.54
N SER A 446 -22.05 24.55 6.58
CA SER A 446 -22.44 23.92 5.31
C SER A 446 -21.24 23.50 4.43
N ARG A 447 -20.03 23.45 5.03
CA ARG A 447 -18.73 23.20 4.40
C ARG A 447 -18.04 21.92 4.92
N LEU A 448 -18.62 21.19 5.87
CA LEU A 448 -18.09 19.91 6.38
C LEU A 448 -18.86 18.72 5.77
N PHE A 449 -18.30 17.51 5.77
CA PHE A 449 -18.91 16.31 5.18
C PHE A 449 -20.07 15.73 6.01
#